data_AF-A0A1A7XFE9-F1
#
_entry.id   AF-A0A1A7XFE9-F1
#
_cell.length_a   1.000
_cell.length_b   1.000
_cell.length_c   1.000
_cell.angle_alpha   90.00
_cell.angle_beta   90.00
_cell.angle_gamma   90.00
#
_symmetry.space_group_name_H-M   'P 1'
#
loop_
_entity.id
_entity.type
_entity.pdbx_description
1 polymer ?
#
loop_
_entity_poly.entity_id
_entity_poly.type
_entity_poly.pdbx_seq_one_letter_code
_entity_poly.pdbx_strand_id
1 'polypeptide(L)'
;KSFSIAAALDPTRLRAKFAREVLKFATGCMNIRSNGTIHFGVMDSKEDAGYVHGEIIGIRVEEKDIYVDSLDYIERSFPSGKELVRQCVRPPRFIEVMDRESTEKRFVVEVDIVPSVSIVKNKVFSVRLPNFKESSNKVEFEKETILRRVGSKSEPVVDKDLSDFYQNVGHRDTQREEAEKNQFISAPEACQDLGRKLTMLLTSGKKFIEKEKWFILVTNKFKSDDICNIDWLLNMNVFCVFDFDPESKTSGLCKAYLEHHA
;
A
#
# COMPACT_ATOMS: atom_id res chain seq x y z
N LYS A 1 16.93 4.59 14.37
CA LYS A 1 17.52 5.37 13.26
C LYS A 1 16.62 5.21 12.06
N SER A 2 16.10 6.32 11.54
CA SER A 2 15.21 6.37 10.38
C SER A 2 15.85 5.70 9.17
N PHE A 3 15.02 5.13 8.28
CA PHE A 3 15.52 4.46 7.07
C PHE A 3 16.20 5.43 6.10
N SER A 4 15.87 6.73 6.16
CA SER A 4 16.53 7.77 5.37
C SER A 4 18.03 7.87 5.65
N ILE A 5 18.45 7.68 6.91
CA ILE A 5 19.88 7.60 7.27
C ILE A 5 20.48 6.26 6.80
N ALA A 6 19.71 5.19 6.85
CA ALA A 6 20.17 3.87 6.44
C ALA A 6 20.36 3.73 4.91
N ALA A 7 19.56 4.45 4.12
CA ALA A 7 19.67 4.51 2.66
C ALA A 7 20.99 5.11 2.17
N ALA A 8 21.72 5.84 3.03
CA ALA A 8 23.05 6.38 2.75
C ALA A 8 24.20 5.49 3.27
N LEU A 9 23.91 4.32 3.84
CA LEU A 9 24.93 3.38 4.32
C LEU A 9 25.52 2.54 3.18
N ASP A 10 26.60 1.81 3.46
CA ASP A 10 27.16 0.85 2.51
C ASP A 10 26.12 -0.21 2.07
N PRO A 11 26.28 -0.79 0.87
CA PRO A 11 25.30 -1.71 0.30
C PRO A 11 24.92 -2.89 1.20
N THR A 12 25.86 -3.39 2.02
CA THR A 12 25.60 -4.55 2.89
C THR A 12 24.69 -4.16 4.05
N ARG A 13 24.94 -3.00 4.67
CA ARG A 13 24.08 -2.45 5.74
C ARG A 13 22.71 -2.09 5.22
N LEU A 14 22.63 -1.46 4.04
CA LEU A 14 21.36 -1.13 3.41
C LEU A 14 20.54 -2.39 3.14
N ARG A 15 21.15 -3.43 2.55
CA ARG A 15 20.47 -4.72 2.30
C ARG A 15 19.93 -5.34 3.58
N ALA A 16 20.78 -5.46 4.60
CA ALA A 16 20.38 -6.06 5.87
C ALA A 16 19.27 -5.27 6.57
N LYS A 17 19.35 -3.93 6.55
CA LYS A 17 18.36 -3.06 7.19
C LYS A 17 17.02 -3.07 6.45
N PHE A 18 17.03 -3.00 5.12
CA PHE A 18 15.81 -3.07 4.31
C PHE A 18 15.14 -4.43 4.50
N ALA A 19 15.89 -5.53 4.34
CA ALA A 19 15.39 -6.88 4.58
C ALA A 19 14.80 -7.01 5.99
N ARG A 20 15.49 -6.53 7.03
CA ARG A 20 14.98 -6.58 8.40
C ARG A 20 13.61 -5.96 8.55
N GLU A 21 13.41 -4.73 8.07
CA GLU A 21 12.13 -4.03 8.22
C GLU A 21 11.03 -4.69 7.38
N VAL A 22 11.33 -5.09 6.14
CA VAL A 22 10.37 -5.80 5.27
C VAL A 22 9.96 -7.13 5.89
N LEU A 23 10.90 -7.98 6.31
CA LEU A 23 10.58 -9.31 6.84
C LEU A 23 9.89 -9.23 8.21
N LYS A 24 10.23 -8.24 9.04
CA LYS A 24 9.53 -7.97 10.30
C LYS A 24 8.07 -7.55 10.05
N PHE A 25 7.85 -6.68 9.08
CA PHE A 25 6.50 -6.25 8.68
C PHE A 25 5.72 -7.41 8.06
N ALA A 26 6.32 -8.11 7.10
CA ALA A 26 5.74 -9.25 6.39
C ALA A 26 5.29 -10.34 7.35
N THR A 27 6.14 -10.75 8.30
CA THR A 27 5.80 -11.79 9.28
C THR A 27 4.59 -11.39 10.12
N GLY A 28 4.56 -10.14 10.60
CA GLY A 28 3.42 -9.62 11.36
C GLY A 28 2.12 -9.61 10.54
N CYS A 29 2.19 -9.22 9.25
CA CYS A 29 1.04 -9.24 8.35
C CYS A 29 0.58 -10.66 8.02
N MET A 30 1.48 -11.58 7.65
CA MET A 30 1.14 -12.97 7.33
C MET A 30 0.46 -13.68 8.50
N ASN A 31 0.86 -13.36 9.73
CA ASN A 31 0.26 -13.99 10.90
C ASN A 31 -1.10 -13.39 11.33
N ILE A 32 -1.42 -12.13 10.99
CA ILE A 32 -2.61 -11.43 11.52
C ILE A 32 -3.50 -10.76 10.47
N ARG A 33 -2.95 -10.12 9.43
CA ARG A 33 -3.68 -9.21 8.54
C ARG A 33 -4.03 -9.85 7.19
N SER A 34 -5.09 -9.39 6.54
CA SER A 34 -5.44 -9.79 5.17
C SER A 34 -4.59 -9.10 4.09
N ASN A 35 -3.98 -7.94 4.38
CA ASN A 35 -3.03 -7.24 3.53
C ASN A 35 -2.10 -6.34 4.36
N GLY A 36 -1.10 -5.76 3.72
CA GLY A 36 -0.38 -4.63 4.27
C GLY A 36 0.66 -4.09 3.32
N THR A 37 0.89 -2.79 3.40
CA THR A 37 1.90 -2.10 2.61
C THR A 37 2.86 -1.40 3.57
N ILE A 38 4.15 -1.48 3.29
CA ILE A 38 5.17 -0.70 3.99
C ILE A 38 5.80 0.29 3.01
N HIS A 39 5.88 1.55 3.45
CA HIS A 39 6.48 2.65 2.70
C HIS A 39 7.77 3.10 3.38
N PHE A 40 8.84 3.22 2.59
CA PHE A 40 10.09 3.84 3.00
C PHE A 40 10.22 5.21 2.33
N GLY A 41 10.65 6.22 3.09
CA GLY A 41 10.63 7.63 2.63
C GLY A 41 9.35 8.38 2.99
N VAL A 42 8.55 7.83 3.90
CA VAL A 42 7.40 8.50 4.54
C VAL A 42 7.67 8.61 6.03
N MET A 43 7.59 9.81 6.59
CA MET A 43 7.87 10.07 8.00
C MET A 43 6.58 10.09 8.83
N ASP A 44 6.73 9.80 10.13
CA ASP A 44 5.67 9.90 11.11
C ASP A 44 6.13 10.84 12.23
N SER A 45 5.21 11.66 12.73
CA SER A 45 5.47 12.67 13.77
C SER A 45 5.87 12.07 15.12
N LYS A 46 5.78 10.74 15.27
CA LYS A 46 6.12 10.01 16.50
C LYS A 46 7.59 9.67 16.65
N GLU A 47 8.31 9.47 15.54
CA GLU A 47 9.72 9.04 15.59
C GLU A 47 10.70 10.21 15.46
N ASP A 48 10.31 11.29 14.78
CA ASP A 48 11.12 12.48 14.57
C ASP A 48 10.22 13.74 14.70
N ALA A 49 10.41 14.50 15.78
CA ALA A 49 9.55 15.63 16.17
C ALA A 49 9.51 16.81 15.16
N GLY A 50 10.29 16.72 14.07
CA GLY A 50 10.32 17.71 12.99
C GLY A 50 9.39 17.41 11.81
N TYR A 51 8.74 16.24 11.77
CA TYR A 51 7.88 15.83 10.64
C TYR A 51 6.42 15.68 11.05
N VAL A 52 5.52 15.84 10.08
CA VAL A 52 4.08 15.57 10.22
C VAL A 52 3.78 14.10 9.91
N HIS A 53 2.73 13.55 10.52
CA HIS A 53 2.29 12.18 10.24
C HIS A 53 2.00 11.98 8.74
N GLY A 54 2.70 11.05 8.11
CA GLY A 54 2.53 10.72 6.69
C GLY A 54 3.27 11.65 5.74
N GLU A 55 4.21 12.46 6.24
CA GLU A 55 4.96 13.40 5.40
C GLU A 55 5.88 12.64 4.42
N ILE A 56 5.74 12.96 3.14
CA ILE A 56 6.50 12.33 2.06
C ILE A 56 7.82 13.09 1.88
N ILE A 57 8.91 12.47 2.29
CA ILE A 57 10.27 13.02 2.14
C ILE A 57 11.05 12.36 1.00
N GLY A 58 10.69 11.11 0.67
CA GLY A 58 11.45 10.23 -0.19
C GLY A 58 12.81 9.83 0.39
N ILE A 59 13.46 8.88 -0.28
CA ILE A 59 14.85 8.50 -0.05
C ILE A 59 15.62 8.51 -1.36
N ARG A 60 16.94 8.69 -1.27
CA ARG A 60 17.83 8.53 -2.41
C ARG A 60 17.97 7.04 -2.72
N VAL A 61 17.81 6.67 -3.98
CA VAL A 61 17.94 5.30 -4.48
C VAL A 61 18.96 5.33 -5.61
N GLU A 62 20.18 4.87 -5.32
CA GLU A 62 21.26 4.83 -6.31
C GLU A 62 21.15 3.59 -7.20
N GLU A 63 20.88 2.44 -6.60
CA GLU A 63 20.77 1.15 -7.28
C GLU A 63 19.52 0.42 -6.78
N LYS A 64 18.56 0.23 -7.68
CA LYS A 64 17.27 -0.42 -7.36
C LYS A 64 17.44 -1.91 -7.02
N ASP A 65 18.42 -2.56 -7.65
CA ASP A 65 18.68 -4.00 -7.52
C ASP A 65 19.06 -4.37 -6.08
N ILE A 66 19.73 -3.46 -5.35
CA ILE A 66 20.02 -3.65 -3.92
C ILE A 66 18.76 -3.99 -3.11
N TYR A 67 17.64 -3.31 -3.37
CA TYR A 67 16.37 -3.52 -2.64
C TYR A 67 15.69 -4.81 -3.06
N VAL A 68 15.82 -5.20 -4.33
CA VAL A 68 15.28 -6.47 -4.85
C VAL A 68 16.07 -7.65 -4.26
N ASP A 69 17.40 -7.61 -4.36
CA ASP A 69 18.33 -8.61 -3.80
C ASP A 69 18.19 -8.76 -2.28
N SER A 70 17.81 -7.67 -1.60
CA SER A 70 17.57 -7.72 -0.15
C SER A 70 16.47 -8.73 0.22
N LEU A 71 15.54 -9.05 -0.68
CA LEU A 71 14.52 -10.05 -0.44
C LEU A 71 15.06 -11.49 -0.47
N ASP A 72 16.28 -11.72 -0.95
CA ASP A 72 16.92 -13.05 -0.88
C ASP A 72 17.25 -13.47 0.56
N TYR A 73 17.25 -12.52 1.51
CA TYR A 73 17.31 -12.83 2.93
C TYR A 73 16.14 -13.71 3.40
N ILE A 74 15.02 -13.78 2.67
CA ILE A 74 13.91 -14.72 2.95
C ILE A 74 14.43 -16.15 3.10
N GLU A 75 15.37 -16.57 2.24
CA GLU A 75 15.91 -17.94 2.22
C GLU A 75 16.63 -18.33 3.53
N ARG A 76 17.19 -17.34 4.24
CA ARG A 76 17.93 -17.54 5.48
C ARG A 76 17.11 -17.17 6.71
N SER A 77 16.18 -16.23 6.56
CA SER A 77 15.36 -15.70 7.64
C SER A 77 14.20 -16.61 8.03
N PHE A 78 13.68 -17.45 7.12
CA PHE A 78 12.56 -18.33 7.41
C PHE A 78 13.01 -19.79 7.47
N PRO A 79 12.98 -20.44 8.65
CA PRO A 79 13.33 -21.86 8.77
C PRO A 79 12.38 -22.78 8.00
N SER A 80 11.12 -22.37 7.85
CA SER A 80 10.09 -23.07 7.09
C SER A 80 9.18 -22.09 6.36
N GLY A 81 8.55 -22.55 5.27
CA GLY A 81 7.55 -21.75 4.53
C GLY A 81 8.11 -20.60 3.70
N LYS A 82 9.42 -20.56 3.42
CA LYS A 82 10.09 -19.50 2.66
C LYS A 82 9.50 -19.28 1.26
N GLU A 83 9.06 -20.34 0.58
CA GLU A 83 8.38 -20.28 -0.72
C GLU A 83 7.02 -19.58 -0.61
N LEU A 84 6.33 -19.76 0.51
CA LEU A 84 5.06 -19.08 0.79
C LEU A 84 5.31 -17.62 1.12
N VAL A 85 6.35 -17.32 1.90
CA VAL A 85 6.76 -15.93 2.17
C VAL A 85 7.11 -15.20 0.87
N ARG A 86 7.84 -15.82 -0.05
CA ARG A 86 8.14 -15.23 -1.37
C ARG A 86 6.89 -14.97 -2.20
N GLN A 87 5.84 -15.77 -2.07
CA GLN A 87 4.56 -15.50 -2.74
C GLN A 87 3.80 -14.35 -2.10
N CYS A 88 3.96 -14.15 -0.78
CA CYS A 88 3.32 -13.07 -0.05
C CYS A 88 4.00 -11.71 -0.23
N VAL A 89 5.34 -11.66 -0.30
CA VAL A 89 6.11 -10.41 -0.38
C VAL A 89 6.28 -9.99 -1.84
N ARG A 90 5.69 -8.87 -2.24
CA ARG A 90 5.83 -8.34 -3.61
C ARG A 90 7.19 -7.67 -3.80
N PRO A 91 7.70 -7.61 -5.04
CA PRO A 91 8.91 -6.85 -5.36
C PRO A 91 8.75 -5.36 -4.96
N PRO A 92 9.82 -4.68 -4.53
CA PRO A 92 9.76 -3.27 -4.20
C PRO A 92 9.37 -2.42 -5.41
N ARG A 93 8.45 -1.47 -5.20
CA ARG A 93 8.06 -0.46 -6.18
C ARG A 93 8.70 0.87 -5.82
N PHE A 94 9.15 1.60 -6.83
CA PHE A 94 9.85 2.87 -6.67
C PHE A 94 8.98 3.99 -7.23
N ILE A 95 8.43 4.80 -6.36
CA ILE A 95 7.52 5.90 -6.70
C ILE A 95 8.31 7.19 -6.58
N GLU A 96 8.55 7.88 -7.70
CA GLU A 96 9.30 9.13 -7.71
C GLU A 96 8.54 10.23 -6.96
N VAL A 97 9.25 10.93 -6.06
CA VAL A 97 8.72 12.08 -5.33
C VAL A 97 8.96 13.31 -6.19
N MET A 98 7.87 13.96 -6.60
CA MET A 98 7.92 15.19 -7.38
C MET A 98 8.01 16.40 -6.44
N ASP A 99 9.18 17.02 -6.39
CA ASP A 99 9.40 18.29 -5.71
C ASP A 99 9.62 19.38 -6.78
N ARG A 100 8.92 20.51 -6.64
CA ARG A 100 9.03 21.63 -7.59
C ARG A 100 10.29 22.46 -7.37
N GLU A 101 10.86 22.42 -6.18
CA GLU A 101 12.00 23.25 -5.77
C GLU A 101 13.32 22.47 -5.81
N SER A 102 13.26 21.14 -5.71
CA SER A 102 14.43 20.27 -5.75
C SER A 102 14.60 19.60 -7.12
N THR A 103 15.87 19.51 -7.55
CA THR A 103 16.27 18.71 -8.73
C THR A 103 16.74 17.31 -8.35
N GLU A 104 16.80 16.99 -7.05
CA GLU A 104 17.21 15.68 -6.58
C GLU A 104 16.10 14.64 -6.78
N LYS A 105 16.42 13.55 -7.48
CA LYS A 105 15.51 12.41 -7.62
C LYS A 105 15.43 11.63 -6.31
N ARG A 106 14.24 11.63 -5.71
CA ARG A 106 13.92 10.87 -4.49
C ARG A 106 12.77 9.92 -4.77
N PHE A 107 12.71 8.84 -4.01
CA PHE A 107 11.70 7.80 -4.19
C PHE A 107 11.05 7.44 -2.87
N VAL A 108 9.76 7.16 -2.90
CA VAL A 108 9.12 6.28 -1.91
C VAL A 108 9.32 4.85 -2.40
N VAL A 109 9.88 4.00 -1.54
CA VAL A 109 9.98 2.57 -1.82
C VAL A 109 8.82 1.87 -1.13
N GLU A 110 7.98 1.22 -1.91
CA GLU A 110 6.77 0.54 -1.45
C GLU A 110 6.96 -0.97 -1.55
N VAL A 111 6.58 -1.71 -0.52
CA VAL A 111 6.53 -3.18 -0.55
C VAL A 111 5.17 -3.64 -0.05
N ASP A 112 4.45 -4.36 -0.92
CA ASP A 112 3.17 -4.96 -0.59
C ASP A 112 3.34 -6.37 -0.04
N ILE A 113 2.58 -6.67 1.01
CA ILE A 113 2.43 -7.99 1.61
C ILE A 113 1.01 -8.46 1.35
N VAL A 114 0.90 -9.53 0.55
CA VAL A 114 -0.38 -10.14 0.15
C VAL A 114 -0.46 -11.55 0.73
N PRO A 115 -0.85 -11.68 2.01
CA PRO A 115 -0.98 -12.97 2.66
C PRO A 115 -2.33 -13.60 2.27
N SER A 116 -2.49 -14.04 1.02
CA SER A 116 -3.74 -14.70 0.60
C SER A 116 -3.98 -15.96 1.43
N VAL A 117 -5.22 -16.23 1.80
CA VAL A 117 -5.63 -17.42 2.54
C VAL A 117 -5.14 -18.68 1.83
N SER A 118 -5.17 -18.72 0.50
CA SER A 118 -4.66 -19.85 -0.29
C SER A 118 -3.19 -20.19 0.00
N ILE A 119 -2.40 -19.22 0.47
CA ILE A 119 -0.98 -19.35 0.77
C ILE A 119 -0.74 -19.59 2.28
N VAL A 120 -1.46 -18.86 3.14
CA VAL A 120 -1.15 -18.79 4.58
C VAL A 120 -2.07 -19.60 5.49
N LYS A 121 -3.11 -20.24 4.95
CA LYS A 121 -4.10 -21.00 5.73
C LYS A 121 -3.47 -22.06 6.62
N ASN A 122 -3.96 -22.14 7.85
CA ASN A 122 -3.51 -23.05 8.91
C ASN A 122 -2.02 -22.93 9.25
N LYS A 123 -1.39 -21.76 9.01
CA LYS A 123 0.05 -21.56 9.24
C LYS A 123 0.32 -20.43 10.23
N VAL A 124 1.46 -20.57 10.90
CA VAL A 124 2.10 -19.53 11.70
C VAL A 124 3.54 -19.42 11.21
N PHE A 125 3.97 -18.20 10.93
CA PHE A 125 5.29 -17.91 10.41
C PHE A 125 6.19 -17.36 11.54
N SER A 126 7.36 -17.95 11.66
CA SER A 126 8.45 -17.49 12.51
C SER A 126 9.59 -16.94 11.63
N VAL A 127 10.32 -15.96 12.14
CA VAL A 127 11.38 -15.29 11.40
C VAL A 127 12.63 -15.12 12.25
N ARG A 128 13.79 -15.25 11.61
CA ARG A 128 15.10 -14.86 12.10
C ARG A 128 15.49 -13.58 11.39
N LEU A 129 15.35 -12.43 12.05
CA LEU A 129 15.59 -11.15 11.40
C LEU A 129 17.08 -10.94 11.13
N PRO A 130 17.46 -10.50 9.91
CA PRO A 130 18.84 -10.14 9.65
C PRO A 130 19.21 -8.88 10.44
N ASN A 131 20.45 -8.84 10.91
CA ASN A 131 21.01 -7.70 11.61
C ASN A 131 22.50 -7.58 11.26
N PHE A 132 22.92 -6.40 10.80
CA PHE A 132 24.32 -6.15 10.54
C PHE A 132 25.04 -5.83 11.84
N LYS A 133 26.05 -6.63 12.21
CA LYS A 133 26.89 -6.36 13.38
C LYS A 133 28.17 -5.65 12.97
N GLU A 134 28.32 -4.42 13.44
CA GLU A 134 29.52 -3.59 13.23
C GLU A 134 30.79 -4.27 13.76
N SER A 135 30.71 -4.94 14.91
CA SER A 135 31.87 -5.57 15.56
C SER A 135 32.46 -6.75 14.78
N SER A 136 31.63 -7.50 14.06
CA SER A 136 32.04 -8.66 13.26
C SER A 136 32.05 -8.37 11.75
N ASN A 137 31.62 -7.17 11.34
CA ASN A 137 31.45 -6.73 9.95
C ASN A 137 30.67 -7.74 9.09
N LYS A 138 29.65 -8.38 9.68
CA LYS A 138 28.87 -9.47 9.07
C LYS A 138 27.38 -9.34 9.41
N VAL A 139 26.55 -9.95 8.57
CA VAL A 139 25.12 -10.09 8.82
C VAL A 139 24.86 -11.34 9.63
N GLU A 140 24.33 -11.15 10.82
CA GLU A 140 23.90 -12.19 11.74
C GLU A 140 22.37 -12.24 11.79
N PHE A 141 21.83 -13.36 12.25
CA PHE A 141 20.39 -13.58 12.30
C PHE A 141 19.96 -13.69 13.75
N GLU A 142 18.91 -12.96 14.10
CA GLU A 142 18.33 -13.01 15.44
C GLU A 142 17.71 -14.38 15.74
N LYS A 143 17.41 -14.61 17.02
CA LYS A 143 16.66 -15.78 17.44
C LYS A 143 15.32 -15.81 16.72
N GLU A 144 14.95 -17.01 16.29
CA GLU A 144 13.65 -17.28 15.69
C GLU A 144 12.52 -16.79 16.60
N THR A 145 11.64 -15.98 16.03
CA THR A 145 10.55 -15.31 16.76
C THR A 145 9.29 -15.28 15.90
N ILE A 146 8.14 -15.52 16.54
CA ILE A 146 6.82 -15.31 15.92
C ILE A 146 6.44 -13.85 16.15
N LEU A 147 6.10 -13.15 15.08
CA LEU A 147 5.68 -11.74 15.14
C LEU A 147 4.20 -11.60 14.82
N ARG A 148 3.53 -10.69 15.53
CA ARG A 148 2.15 -10.28 15.24
C ARG A 148 2.08 -8.78 15.02
N ARG A 149 1.14 -8.34 14.17
CA ARG A 149 0.89 -6.92 13.94
C ARG A 149 -0.16 -6.42 14.94
N VAL A 150 0.20 -5.46 15.78
CA VAL A 150 -0.69 -4.79 16.74
C VAL A 150 -0.68 -3.30 16.45
N GLY A 151 -1.80 -2.76 15.98
CA GLY A 151 -1.87 -1.41 15.45
C GLY A 151 -0.83 -1.20 14.34
N SER A 152 0.02 -0.18 14.46
CA SER A 152 1.10 0.14 13.52
C SER A 152 2.45 -0.53 13.84
N LYS A 153 2.51 -1.48 14.79
CA LYS A 153 3.76 -2.14 15.20
C LYS A 153 3.72 -3.65 14.96
N SER A 154 4.88 -4.21 14.67
CA SER A 154 5.10 -5.66 14.64
C SER A 154 5.89 -6.05 15.88
N GLU A 155 5.26 -6.81 16.78
CA GLU A 155 5.81 -7.21 18.08
C GLU A 155 5.90 -8.74 18.21
N PRO A 156 6.83 -9.27 19.02
CA PRO A 156 6.90 -10.69 19.34
C PRO A 156 5.64 -11.18 20.06
N VAL A 157 5.21 -12.40 19.73
CA VAL A 157 4.27 -13.14 20.56
C VAL A 157 5.02 -13.69 21.76
N VAL A 158 4.60 -13.32 22.97
CA VAL A 158 5.23 -13.79 24.22
C VAL A 158 4.86 -15.24 24.52
N ASP A 159 5.72 -15.96 25.24
CA ASP A 159 5.55 -17.41 25.47
C ASP A 159 4.20 -17.78 26.10
N LYS A 160 3.67 -16.91 26.98
CA LYS A 160 2.36 -17.09 27.62
C LYS A 160 1.19 -17.05 26.63
N ASP A 161 1.34 -16.30 25.54
CA ASP A 161 0.31 -16.12 24.53
C ASP A 161 0.42 -17.14 23.39
N LEU A 162 1.49 -17.96 23.34
CA LEU A 162 1.76 -18.84 22.19
C LEU A 162 0.63 -19.85 21.95
N SER A 163 0.15 -20.51 23.00
CA SER A 163 -0.94 -21.50 22.88
C SER A 163 -2.18 -20.86 22.26
N ASP A 164 -2.62 -19.73 22.81
CA ASP A 164 -3.79 -19.00 22.32
C ASP A 164 -3.56 -18.47 20.90
N PHE A 165 -2.32 -18.08 20.58
CA PHE A 165 -1.95 -17.65 19.24
C PHE A 165 -2.16 -18.75 18.20
N TYR A 166 -1.76 -19.99 18.51
CA TYR A 166 -1.98 -21.15 17.64
C TYR A 166 -3.45 -21.56 17.56
N GLN A 167 -4.18 -21.56 18.68
CA GLN A 167 -5.60 -21.92 18.69
C GLN A 167 -6.45 -20.98 17.83
N ASN A 168 -6.08 -19.70 17.77
CA ASN A 168 -6.81 -18.69 17.00
C ASN A 168 -6.45 -18.65 15.50
N VAL A 169 -5.61 -19.54 14.97
CA VAL A 169 -5.25 -19.58 13.54
C VAL A 169 -6.51 -19.70 12.67
N GLY A 170 -7.41 -20.64 12.99
CA GLY A 170 -8.63 -20.85 12.22
C GLY A 170 -9.52 -19.61 12.15
N HIS A 171 -9.64 -18.86 13.25
CA HIS A 171 -10.41 -17.62 13.26
C HIS A 171 -9.79 -16.55 12.35
N ARG A 172 -8.46 -16.42 12.34
CA ARG A 172 -7.73 -15.50 11.46
C ARG A 172 -7.88 -15.88 9.99
N ASP A 173 -7.89 -17.17 9.68
CA ASP A 173 -8.13 -17.65 8.33
C ASP A 173 -9.55 -17.30 7.86
N THR A 174 -10.56 -17.50 8.71
CA THR A 174 -11.94 -17.10 8.40
C THR A 174 -12.06 -15.59 8.13
N GLN A 175 -11.49 -14.75 9.00
CA GLN A 175 -11.48 -13.29 8.77
C GLN A 175 -10.81 -12.91 7.44
N ARG A 176 -9.76 -13.63 7.06
CA ARG A 176 -9.03 -13.39 5.81
C ARG A 176 -9.84 -13.86 4.58
N GLU A 177 -10.52 -15.01 4.66
CA GLU A 177 -11.45 -15.49 3.62
C GLU A 177 -12.58 -14.49 3.36
N GLU A 178 -13.17 -13.94 4.45
CA GLU A 178 -14.20 -12.91 4.35
C GLU A 178 -13.68 -11.63 3.69
N ALA A 179 -12.49 -11.17 4.09
CA ALA A 179 -11.87 -9.98 3.50
C ALA A 179 -11.56 -10.16 2.00
N GLU A 180 -11.04 -11.32 1.59
CA GLU A 180 -10.75 -11.63 0.19
C GLU A 180 -12.03 -11.74 -0.64
N LYS A 181 -13.09 -12.38 -0.12
CA LYS A 181 -14.38 -12.44 -0.79
C LYS A 181 -14.98 -11.04 -1.00
N ASN A 182 -14.87 -10.17 0.00
CA ASN A 182 -15.39 -8.80 -0.06
C ASN A 182 -14.63 -7.91 -1.04
N GLN A 183 -13.34 -8.17 -1.33
CA GLN A 183 -12.60 -7.44 -2.37
C GLN A 183 -13.22 -7.65 -3.76
N PHE A 184 -13.72 -8.84 -4.07
CA PHE A 184 -14.43 -9.13 -5.32
C PHE A 184 -15.88 -8.62 -5.35
N ILE A 185 -16.47 -8.34 -4.18
CA ILE A 185 -17.82 -7.75 -4.04
C ILE A 185 -17.74 -6.21 -3.97
N SER A 186 -16.62 -5.59 -4.39
CA SER A 186 -16.47 -4.13 -4.41
C SER A 186 -17.33 -3.43 -5.48
N ALA A 187 -18.04 -4.18 -6.34
CA ALA A 187 -19.28 -3.66 -6.87
C ALA A 187 -20.34 -3.92 -5.80
N PRO A 188 -20.80 -2.92 -5.02
CA PRO A 188 -22.02 -3.12 -4.25
C PRO A 188 -23.07 -3.67 -5.21
N GLU A 189 -23.86 -4.66 -4.79
CA GLU A 189 -25.10 -4.97 -5.51
C GLU A 189 -25.72 -3.64 -5.91
N ALA A 190 -25.95 -3.45 -7.21
CA ALA A 190 -26.34 -2.17 -7.77
C ALA A 190 -27.47 -1.63 -6.90
N CYS A 191 -27.15 -0.64 -6.07
CA CYS A 191 -28.13 -0.08 -5.16
C CYS A 191 -29.25 0.42 -6.07
N GLN A 192 -30.49 0.01 -5.82
CA GLN A 192 -31.62 0.39 -6.68
C GLN A 192 -31.78 1.92 -6.80
N ASP A 193 -31.02 2.70 -6.02
CA ASP A 193 -31.02 4.16 -6.02
C ASP A 193 -29.60 4.78 -6.05
N LEU A 194 -28.72 4.30 -6.94
CA LEU A 194 -27.41 4.92 -7.19
C LEU A 194 -27.51 6.41 -7.55
N GLY A 195 -28.58 6.80 -8.25
CA GLY A 195 -28.89 8.20 -8.56
C GLY A 195 -29.03 9.06 -7.31
N ARG A 196 -29.91 8.68 -6.37
CA ARG A 196 -30.07 9.40 -5.09
C ARG A 196 -28.79 9.43 -4.28
N LYS A 197 -28.04 8.33 -4.24
CA LYS A 197 -26.76 8.29 -3.51
C LYS A 197 -25.77 9.31 -4.09
N LEU A 198 -25.65 9.36 -5.41
CA LEU A 198 -24.80 10.34 -6.10
C LEU A 198 -25.29 11.77 -5.83
N THR A 199 -26.59 12.03 -5.92
CA THR A 199 -27.18 13.33 -5.60
C THR A 199 -26.83 13.76 -4.17
N MET A 200 -27.03 12.88 -3.19
CA MET A 200 -26.71 13.17 -1.79
C MET A 200 -25.24 13.50 -1.57
N LEU A 201 -24.32 12.80 -2.25
CA LEU A 201 -22.89 13.03 -2.15
C LEU A 201 -22.50 14.39 -2.77
N LEU A 202 -23.01 14.69 -3.96
CA LEU A 202 -22.72 15.95 -4.66
C LEU A 202 -23.29 17.16 -3.92
N THR A 203 -24.51 17.06 -3.41
CA THR A 203 -25.20 18.18 -2.73
C THR A 203 -24.94 18.21 -1.22
N SER A 204 -24.22 17.24 -0.65
CA SER A 204 -24.11 17.06 0.81
C SER A 204 -25.48 17.04 1.50
N GLY A 205 -26.48 16.41 0.87
CA GLY A 205 -27.85 16.32 1.37
C GLY A 205 -28.71 17.59 1.18
N LYS A 206 -28.19 18.63 0.49
CA LYS A 206 -28.94 19.85 0.15
C LYS A 206 -29.72 19.67 -1.17
N LYS A 207 -30.56 20.66 -1.50
CA LYS A 207 -31.33 20.70 -2.76
C LYS A 207 -30.48 21.01 -3.99
N PHE A 208 -29.36 21.71 -3.82
CA PHE A 208 -28.49 22.16 -4.89
C PHE A 208 -27.02 21.92 -4.52
N ILE A 209 -26.16 21.85 -5.53
CA ILE A 209 -24.70 21.86 -5.35
C ILE A 209 -24.29 23.23 -4.83
N GLU A 210 -23.44 23.26 -3.80
CA GLU A 210 -22.88 24.49 -3.25
C GLU A 210 -21.95 25.16 -4.27
N LYS A 211 -22.04 26.50 -4.40
CA LYS A 211 -21.30 27.25 -5.41
C LYS A 211 -19.80 27.32 -5.12
N GLU A 212 -19.42 27.14 -3.87
CA GLU A 212 -18.06 27.25 -3.35
C GLU A 212 -17.26 25.95 -3.52
N LYS A 213 -17.88 24.86 -4.02
CA LYS A 213 -17.22 23.59 -4.25
C LYS A 213 -16.54 23.54 -5.61
N TRP A 214 -15.29 23.10 -5.60
CA TRP A 214 -14.49 22.82 -6.78
C TRP A 214 -14.49 21.32 -7.04
N PHE A 215 -14.85 20.90 -8.25
CA PHE A 215 -14.87 19.48 -8.60
C PHE A 215 -13.64 19.10 -9.39
N ILE A 216 -12.92 18.09 -8.90
CA ILE A 216 -11.88 17.40 -9.68
C ILE A 216 -12.53 16.14 -10.23
N LEU A 217 -12.59 16.05 -11.55
CA LEU A 217 -13.17 14.91 -12.23
C LEU A 217 -12.04 13.98 -12.68
N VAL A 218 -12.11 12.70 -12.31
CA VAL A 218 -11.16 11.67 -12.74
C VAL A 218 -11.96 10.62 -13.49
N THR A 219 -11.61 10.38 -14.76
CA THR A 219 -12.41 9.53 -15.66
C THR A 219 -11.53 8.59 -16.46
N ASN A 220 -12.16 7.58 -17.03
CA ASN A 220 -11.60 6.70 -18.03
C ASN A 220 -12.59 6.62 -19.20
N LYS A 221 -12.28 5.84 -20.22
CA LYS A 221 -13.10 5.65 -21.41
C LYS A 221 -14.57 5.42 -21.11
N PHE A 222 -15.42 6.32 -21.59
CA PHE A 222 -16.87 6.22 -21.53
C PHE A 222 -17.36 5.24 -22.60
N LYS A 223 -18.38 4.44 -22.28
CA LYS A 223 -19.12 3.69 -23.30
C LYS A 223 -20.10 4.64 -23.99
N SER A 224 -20.54 4.28 -25.20
CA SER A 224 -21.52 5.08 -25.94
C SER A 224 -22.80 5.36 -25.13
N ASP A 225 -23.28 4.37 -24.37
CA ASP A 225 -24.45 4.51 -23.49
C ASP A 225 -24.21 5.48 -22.32
N ASP A 226 -22.97 5.57 -21.82
CA ASP A 226 -22.61 6.49 -20.74
C ASP A 226 -22.64 7.94 -21.25
N ILE A 227 -22.12 8.17 -22.47
CA ILE A 227 -22.05 9.49 -23.11
C ILE A 227 -23.44 10.09 -23.30
N CYS A 228 -24.46 9.28 -23.58
CA CYS A 228 -25.84 9.77 -23.70
C CYS A 228 -26.43 10.36 -22.40
N ASN A 229 -25.77 10.15 -21.25
CA ASN A 229 -26.30 10.52 -19.93
C ASN A 229 -25.38 11.49 -19.15
N ILE A 230 -24.46 12.19 -19.83
CA ILE A 230 -23.47 13.07 -19.17
C ILE A 230 -23.90 14.54 -19.06
N ASP A 231 -25.10 14.93 -19.50
CA ASP A 231 -25.51 16.34 -19.52
C ASP A 231 -25.36 17.04 -18.16
N TRP A 232 -25.71 16.33 -17.07
CA TRP A 232 -25.55 16.86 -15.72
C TRP A 232 -24.09 17.18 -15.38
N LEU A 233 -23.14 16.38 -15.88
CA LEU A 233 -21.70 16.54 -15.68
C LEU A 233 -21.16 17.72 -16.49
N LEU A 234 -21.65 17.91 -17.71
CA LEU A 234 -21.25 19.03 -18.58
C LEU A 234 -21.68 20.39 -18.00
N ASN A 235 -22.75 20.40 -17.21
CA ASN A 235 -23.26 21.58 -16.52
C ASN A 235 -22.60 21.84 -15.15
N MET A 236 -21.70 20.97 -14.69
CA MET A 236 -20.99 21.19 -13.43
C MET A 236 -19.85 22.19 -13.58
N ASN A 237 -19.62 22.97 -12.52
CA ASN A 237 -18.44 23.82 -12.41
C ASN A 237 -17.21 22.98 -12.02
N VAL A 238 -16.63 22.29 -13.00
CA VAL A 238 -15.46 21.42 -12.82
C VAL A 238 -14.19 22.26 -12.82
N PHE A 239 -13.37 22.09 -11.78
CA PHE A 239 -12.08 22.75 -11.65
C PHE A 239 -11.01 22.15 -12.58
N CYS A 240 -10.92 20.83 -12.63
CA CYS A 240 -10.05 20.13 -13.58
C CYS A 240 -10.55 18.72 -13.88
N VAL A 241 -10.15 18.21 -15.05
CA VAL A 241 -10.48 16.86 -15.53
C VAL A 241 -9.19 16.09 -15.78
N PHE A 242 -9.05 14.93 -15.15
CA PHE A 242 -8.05 13.92 -15.46
C PHE A 242 -8.72 12.82 -16.26
N ASP A 243 -8.58 12.89 -17.58
CA ASP A 243 -9.18 11.96 -18.51
C ASP A 243 -8.14 10.96 -19.03
N PHE A 244 -8.34 9.68 -18.68
CA PHE A 244 -7.47 8.57 -19.07
C PHE A 244 -7.95 7.85 -20.34
N ASP A 245 -8.92 8.40 -21.08
CA ASP A 245 -9.28 7.91 -22.40
C ASP A 245 -8.41 8.57 -23.50
N PRO A 246 -7.52 7.81 -24.17
CA PRO A 246 -6.70 8.35 -25.25
C PRO A 246 -7.54 8.89 -26.43
N GLU A 247 -8.76 8.39 -26.60
CA GLU A 247 -9.68 8.77 -27.68
C GLU A 247 -10.74 9.80 -27.25
N SER A 248 -10.58 10.42 -26.07
CA SER A 248 -11.61 11.30 -25.51
C SER A 248 -11.98 12.47 -26.42
N LYS A 249 -11.00 13.01 -27.16
CA LYS A 249 -11.20 14.13 -28.10
C LYS A 249 -11.98 13.74 -29.36
N THR A 250 -12.00 12.46 -29.74
CA THR A 250 -12.65 11.98 -30.97
C THR A 250 -14.02 11.37 -30.70
N SER A 251 -14.19 10.74 -29.54
CA SER A 251 -15.37 9.93 -29.24
C SER A 251 -15.78 9.87 -27.77
N GLY A 252 -15.08 10.55 -26.86
CA GLY A 252 -15.34 10.49 -25.42
C GLY A 252 -15.80 11.81 -24.80
N LEU A 253 -15.57 11.94 -23.49
CA LEU A 253 -16.05 13.06 -22.67
C LEU A 253 -15.54 14.41 -23.18
N CYS A 254 -14.27 14.50 -23.60
CA CYS A 254 -13.67 15.75 -24.05
C CYS A 254 -14.37 16.28 -25.30
N LYS A 255 -14.69 15.41 -26.27
CA LYS A 255 -15.48 15.80 -27.45
C LYS A 255 -16.85 16.34 -27.04
N ALA A 256 -17.60 15.58 -26.24
CA ALA A 256 -18.95 15.95 -25.85
C ALA A 256 -18.97 17.27 -25.03
N TYR A 257 -17.97 17.47 -24.18
CA TYR A 257 -17.79 18.73 -23.45
C TYR A 257 -17.54 19.92 -24.39
N LEU A 258 -16.64 19.75 -25.36
CA LEU A 258 -16.36 20.79 -26.36
C LEU A 258 -17.60 21.11 -27.20
N GLU A 259 -18.39 20.11 -27.59
CA GLU A 259 -19.63 20.31 -28.36
C GLU A 259 -20.73 21.00 -27.55
N HIS A 260 -20.82 20.75 -26.25
CA HIS A 260 -21.82 21.37 -25.37
C HIS A 260 -21.50 22.83 -25.03
N HIS A 261 -20.21 23.21 -25.03
CA HIS A 261 -19.73 24.55 -24.66
C HIS A 261 -19.22 25.38 -25.85
N ALA A 262 -19.42 24.91 -27.09
CA ALA A 262 -19.15 25.65 -28.33
C ALA A 262 -20.24 26.69 -28.62
#